data_AF-A0A2V9IP77-F1
#
_entry.id   AF-A0A2V9IP77-F1
#
_cell.length_a   1.000
_cell.length_b   1.000
_cell.length_c   1.000
_cell.angle_alpha   90.00
_cell.angle_beta   90.00
_cell.angle_gamma   90.00
#
_symmetry.space_group_name_H-M   'P 1'
#
loop_
_entity.id
_entity.type
_entity.pdbx_description
1 polymer ?
#
loop_
_entity_poly.entity_id
_entity_poly.type
_entity_poly.pdbx_seq_one_letter_code
_entity_poly.pdbx_strand_id
1 'polypeptide(L)'
;TFLLAARYDNHNEADVVEARTLQGRLVENVILPERNTFLYGRLNFRNTAAGNLSVVYKFKNMSVRNQDAGDFVLPEHAINSFDHENEMRFFDTKTWPNFVNEFRGGVRKRGENFDDVTHAPGIIVLGFFYGGGAQVSRREGDTTANVEDIASWSLAKHTLRFGGGTRPRYLSMVNET
;
A
#
# COMPACT_ATOMS: atom_id res chain seq x y z
N THR A 1 -6.07 17.43 20.92
CA THR A 1 -4.89 17.82 20.11
C THR A 1 -4.98 17.15 18.76
N PHE A 2 -4.31 17.68 17.73
CA PHE A 2 -4.29 17.06 16.40
C PHE A 2 -2.86 17.00 15.86
N LEU A 3 -2.65 16.10 14.90
CA LEU A 3 -1.46 16.01 14.08
C LEU A 3 -1.89 15.78 12.63
N LEU A 4 -1.29 16.51 11.71
CA LEU A 4 -1.44 16.30 10.28
C LEU A 4 -0.04 16.25 9.67
N ALA A 5 0.18 15.29 8.77
CA ALA A 5 1.41 15.19 8.00
C ALA A 5 1.07 14.78 6.56
N ALA A 6 1.84 15.32 5.63
CA ALA A 6 1.78 14.97 4.22
C ALA A 6 3.20 14.80 3.70
N ARG A 7 3.40 13.83 2.82
CA ARG A 7 4.65 13.60 2.11
C ARG A 7 4.34 13.32 0.64
N TYR A 8 5.14 13.92 -0.23
CA TYR A 8 5.10 13.66 -1.65
C TYR A 8 6.53 13.35 -2.12
N ASP A 9 6.70 12.20 -2.77
CA ASP A 9 7.96 11.79 -3.36
C ASP A 9 7.82 11.78 -4.89
N ASN A 10 8.87 12.24 -5.57
CA ASN A 10 8.96 12.29 -7.02
C ASN A 10 10.38 11.88 -7.42
N HIS A 11 10.51 10.65 -7.91
CA HIS A 11 11.76 10.11 -8.42
C HIS A 11 11.61 9.80 -9.91
N ASN A 12 12.65 10.11 -10.66
CA ASN A 12 12.76 9.74 -12.07
C ASN A 12 14.08 9.01 -12.21
N GLU A 13 14.04 7.70 -12.02
CA GLU A 13 15.16 6.84 -12.37
C GLU A 13 15.16 6.65 -13.88
N ALA A 14 16.33 6.31 -14.42
CA ALA A 14 16.47 6.00 -15.83
C ALA A 14 17.21 4.68 -15.95
N ASP A 15 16.74 3.86 -16.89
CA ASP A 15 17.41 2.64 -17.32
C ASP A 15 17.74 2.75 -18.81
N VAL A 16 18.62 1.87 -19.27
CA VAL A 16 19.06 1.82 -20.66
C VAL A 16 18.55 0.53 -21.28
N VAL A 17 17.79 0.67 -22.36
CA VAL A 17 17.46 -0.43 -23.25
C VAL A 17 18.58 -0.55 -24.26
N GLU A 18 19.19 -1.72 -24.35
CA GLU A 18 20.14 -2.11 -25.37
C GLU A 18 19.70 -3.45 -26.00
N ALA A 19 18.97 -3.34 -27.10
CA ALA A 19 18.32 -4.47 -27.75
C ALA A 19 18.70 -4.57 -29.23
N ARG A 20 18.49 -5.75 -29.82
CA ARG A 20 18.61 -5.96 -31.28
C ARG A 20 17.24 -6.30 -31.84
N THR A 21 16.58 -5.32 -32.44
CA THR A 21 15.27 -5.47 -33.07
C THR A 21 15.41 -5.86 -34.54
N LEU A 22 14.28 -6.07 -35.22
CA LEU A 22 14.23 -6.32 -36.66
C LEU A 22 14.78 -5.14 -37.49
N GLN A 23 14.74 -3.92 -36.94
CA GLN A 23 15.24 -2.70 -37.56
C GLN A 23 16.74 -2.46 -37.28
N GLY A 24 17.36 -3.29 -36.44
CA GLY A 24 18.77 -3.18 -36.07
C GLY A 24 18.97 -3.02 -34.56
N ARG A 25 20.13 -2.49 -34.17
CA ARG A 25 20.42 -2.21 -32.75
C ARG A 25 19.62 -1.01 -32.29
N LEU A 26 18.90 -1.16 -31.19
CA LEU A 26 18.18 -0.10 -30.47
C LEU A 26 18.93 0.19 -29.17
N VAL A 27 19.26 1.45 -28.95
CA VAL A 27 19.78 1.95 -27.67
C VAL A 27 18.99 3.18 -27.30
N GLU A 28 18.24 3.11 -26.20
CA GLU A 28 17.42 4.21 -25.73
C GLU A 28 17.34 4.26 -24.21
N ASN A 29 17.15 5.47 -23.67
CA ASN A 29 16.94 5.64 -22.24
C ASN A 29 15.45 5.60 -21.95
N VAL A 30 15.07 4.83 -20.93
CA VAL A 30 13.70 4.77 -20.44
C VAL A 30 13.67 5.39 -19.06
N ILE A 31 12.75 6.32 -18.85
CA ILE A 31 12.51 6.88 -17.53
C ILE A 31 11.52 5.96 -16.81
N LEU A 32 11.76 5.70 -15.53
CA LEU A 32 10.90 4.97 -14.61
C LEU A 32 10.37 5.94 -13.54
N PRO A 33 9.30 6.70 -13.83
CA PRO A 33 8.73 7.63 -12.87
C PRO A 33 8.13 6.90 -11.68
N GLU A 34 8.55 7.29 -10.47
CA GLU A 34 7.90 6.94 -9.22
C GLU A 34 7.26 8.19 -8.60
N ARG A 35 5.98 8.09 -8.26
CA ARG A 35 5.18 9.17 -7.67
C ARG A 35 4.41 8.64 -6.47
N ASN A 36 4.78 9.11 -5.28
CA ASN A 36 4.17 8.64 -4.05
C ASN A 36 3.57 9.81 -3.27
N THR A 37 2.35 9.61 -2.77
CA THR A 37 1.65 10.55 -1.91
C THR A 37 1.22 9.84 -0.64
N PHE A 38 1.64 10.36 0.50
CA PHE A 38 1.26 9.85 1.82
C PHE A 38 0.59 10.96 2.61
N LEU A 39 -0.59 10.71 3.16
CA LEU A 39 -1.25 11.61 4.10
C LEU A 39 -1.51 10.87 5.40
N TYR A 40 -1.31 11.58 6.51
CA TYR A 40 -1.53 11.07 7.85
C TYR A 40 -2.25 12.13 8.67
N GLY A 41 -3.39 11.77 9.24
CA GLY A 41 -4.14 12.59 10.19
C GLY A 41 -4.34 11.86 11.50
N ARG A 42 -4.20 12.56 12.62
CA ARG A 42 -4.53 12.05 13.94
C ARG A 42 -5.25 13.11 14.77
N LEU A 43 -6.35 12.72 15.38
CA LEU A 43 -7.11 13.51 16.34
C LEU A 43 -7.07 12.82 17.69
N ASN A 44 -6.78 13.57 18.75
CA ASN A 44 -6.81 13.08 20.13
C ASN A 44 -7.77 13.92 20.96
N PHE A 45 -8.72 13.25 21.60
CA PHE A 45 -9.68 13.83 22.52
C PHE A 45 -9.37 13.31 23.92
N ARG A 46 -9.27 14.22 24.88
CA ARG A 46 -9.09 13.90 26.30
C ARG A 46 -10.37 14.25 27.04
N ASN A 47 -10.60 13.63 28.19
CA ASN A 47 -11.73 13.91 29.08
C ASN A 47 -13.11 13.70 28.41
N THR A 48 -13.22 12.72 27.51
CA THR A 48 -14.53 12.31 26.97
C THR A 48 -15.25 11.41 27.97
N ALA A 49 -16.56 11.14 27.78
CA ALA A 49 -17.29 10.16 28.59
C ALA A 49 -16.68 8.74 28.50
N ALA A 50 -15.98 8.44 27.40
CA ALA A 50 -15.25 7.19 27.17
C ALA A 50 -13.78 7.24 27.66
N GLY A 51 -13.25 8.40 28.06
CA GLY A 51 -11.84 8.57 28.45
C GLY A 51 -11.02 9.28 27.37
N ASN A 52 -9.86 8.71 27.02
CA ASN A 52 -8.94 9.24 26.01
C ASN A 52 -9.15 8.55 24.67
N LEU A 53 -9.69 9.27 23.69
CA LEU A 53 -9.99 8.77 22.36
C LEU A 53 -8.97 9.30 21.34
N SER A 54 -8.45 8.43 20.48
CA SER A 54 -7.62 8.79 19.33
C SER A 54 -8.20 8.22 18.04
N VAL A 55 -8.29 9.03 17.01
CA VAL A 55 -8.67 8.62 15.65
C VAL A 55 -7.50 8.90 14.73
N VAL A 56 -7.14 7.93 13.90
CA VAL A 56 -6.05 8.03 12.92
C VAL A 56 -6.61 7.70 11.55
N TYR A 57 -6.24 8.49 10.56
CA TYR A 57 -6.49 8.20 9.15
C TYR A 57 -5.17 8.24 8.39
N LYS A 58 -4.96 7.26 7.52
CA LYS A 58 -3.83 7.19 6.60
C LYS A 58 -4.32 7.00 5.19
N PHE A 59 -3.65 7.69 4.29
CA PHE A 59 -3.83 7.59 2.86
C PHE A 59 -2.47 7.35 2.21
N LYS A 60 -2.43 6.46 1.23
CA LYS A 60 -1.26 6.16 0.43
C LYS A 60 -1.69 6.01 -1.03
N ASN A 61 -0.99 6.72 -1.91
CA ASN A 61 -0.94 6.43 -3.34
C ASN A 61 0.52 6.24 -3.71
N MET A 62 0.83 5.16 -4.42
CA MET A 62 2.14 4.94 -5.02
C MET A 62 1.91 4.55 -6.47
N SER A 63 2.59 5.23 -7.39
CA SER A 63 2.56 4.89 -8.81
C SER A 63 3.98 4.73 -9.29
N VAL A 64 4.24 3.60 -9.94
CA VAL A 64 5.49 3.34 -10.64
C VAL A 64 5.15 3.04 -12.09
N ARG A 65 5.86 3.66 -13.03
CA ARG A 65 5.62 3.47 -14.46
C ARG A 65 6.83 2.91 -15.17
N ASN A 66 6.58 2.23 -16.28
CA ASN A 66 7.60 1.60 -17.12
C ASN A 66 8.50 0.62 -16.34
N GLN A 67 7.94 -0.08 -15.36
CA GLN A 67 8.66 -1.11 -14.63
C GLN A 67 9.08 -2.23 -15.56
N ASP A 68 10.21 -2.85 -15.25
CA ASP A 68 10.83 -3.93 -16.01
C ASP A 68 11.35 -3.55 -17.41
N ALA A 69 11.23 -2.28 -17.83
CA ALA A 69 11.93 -1.76 -19.01
C ALA A 69 13.43 -1.59 -18.73
N GLY A 70 14.28 -2.02 -19.66
CA GLY A 70 15.73 -1.99 -19.51
C GLY A 70 16.38 -3.20 -20.17
N ASP A 71 17.69 -3.16 -20.39
CA ASP A 71 18.46 -4.21 -21.07
C ASP A 71 17.81 -4.63 -22.41
N PHE A 72 17.22 -5.83 -22.47
CA PHE A 72 16.57 -6.37 -23.65
C PHE A 72 15.05 -6.12 -23.68
N VAL A 73 14.47 -5.53 -22.64
CA VAL A 73 13.03 -5.29 -22.52
C VAL A 73 12.70 -3.90 -23.06
N LEU A 74 11.94 -3.87 -24.16
CA LEU A 74 11.51 -2.62 -24.78
C LEU A 74 10.49 -1.89 -23.89
N PRO A 75 10.40 -0.55 -23.94
CA PRO A 75 9.51 0.23 -23.07
C PRO A 75 8.03 -0.12 -23.26
N GLU A 76 7.66 -0.58 -24.45
CA GLU A 76 6.33 -1.07 -24.75
C GLU A 76 5.97 -2.34 -23.95
N HIS A 77 6.95 -3.20 -23.66
CA HIS A 77 6.78 -4.43 -22.89
C HIS A 77 6.83 -4.23 -21.37
N ALA A 78 6.84 -2.96 -20.94
CA ALA A 78 6.94 -2.60 -19.54
C ALA A 78 5.57 -2.62 -18.85
N ILE A 79 5.59 -2.57 -17.51
CA ILE A 79 4.40 -2.63 -16.66
C ILE A 79 4.27 -1.31 -15.87
N ASN A 80 3.04 -0.84 -15.70
CA ASN A 80 2.71 0.21 -14.75
C ASN A 80 2.07 -0.42 -13.51
N SER A 81 2.42 0.07 -12.32
CA SER A 81 1.75 -0.28 -11.08
C SER A 81 1.16 0.92 -10.37
N PHE A 82 0.04 0.68 -9.70
CA PHE A 82 -0.61 1.66 -8.84
C PHE A 82 -1.13 0.99 -7.56
N ASP A 83 -0.57 1.39 -6.42
CA ASP A 83 -1.00 0.97 -5.08
C ASP A 83 -1.75 2.12 -4.38
N HIS A 84 -2.98 1.83 -4.00
CA HIS A 84 -3.85 2.76 -3.28
C HIS A 84 -4.30 2.15 -1.95
N GLU A 85 -4.09 2.86 -0.85
CA GLU A 85 -4.53 2.42 0.47
C GLU A 85 -5.23 3.53 1.26
N ASN A 86 -6.33 3.15 1.92
CA ASN A 86 -6.97 3.92 2.97
C ASN A 86 -6.99 3.09 4.25
N GLU A 87 -6.59 3.69 5.36
CA GLU A 87 -6.64 3.06 6.67
C GLU A 87 -7.25 4.03 7.68
N MET A 88 -8.23 3.55 8.44
CA MET A 88 -8.78 4.27 9.58
C MET A 88 -8.57 3.42 10.84
N ARG A 89 -8.05 4.04 11.90
CA ARG A 89 -7.86 3.39 13.20
C ARG A 89 -8.48 4.22 14.32
N PHE A 90 -8.97 3.52 15.32
CA PHE A 90 -9.61 4.05 16.50
C PHE A 90 -8.94 3.45 17.72
N PHE A 91 -8.64 4.28 18.70
CA PHE A 91 -8.06 3.87 19.97
C PHE A 91 -8.81 4.57 21.08
N ASP A 92 -9.34 3.82 22.03
CA ASP A 92 -9.93 4.38 23.24
C ASP A 92 -9.20 3.82 24.45
N THR A 93 -9.02 4.66 25.46
CA THR A 93 -8.39 4.26 26.72
C THR A 93 -9.10 4.92 27.87
N LYS A 94 -9.68 4.08 28.72
CA LYS A 94 -10.33 4.50 29.95
C LYS A 94 -9.53 4.05 31.15
N THR A 95 -9.25 4.98 32.05
CA THR A 95 -8.42 4.75 33.22
C THR A 95 -9.21 5.10 34.48
N TRP A 96 -9.23 4.16 35.41
CA TRP A 96 -9.72 4.27 36.77
C TRP A 96 -8.55 3.98 37.74
N PRO A 97 -8.70 4.25 39.05
CA PRO A 97 -7.57 4.15 40.00
C PRO A 97 -6.84 2.81 40.02
N ASN A 98 -7.55 1.70 39.78
CA ASN A 98 -6.98 0.35 39.76
C ASN A 98 -7.30 -0.41 38.46
N PHE A 99 -7.98 0.19 37.50
CA PHE A 99 -8.47 -0.52 36.33
C PHE A 99 -8.23 0.31 35.06
N VAL A 100 -7.74 -0.32 34.01
CA VAL A 100 -7.51 0.30 32.71
C VAL A 100 -8.17 -0.56 31.65
N ASN A 101 -8.96 0.05 30.77
CA ASN A 101 -9.51 -0.60 29.60
C ASN A 101 -8.98 0.10 28.34
N GLU A 102 -8.50 -0.69 27.39
CA GLU A 102 -7.97 -0.24 26.10
C GLU A 102 -8.75 -0.93 24.98
N PHE A 103 -9.40 -0.14 24.14
CA PHE A 103 -10.06 -0.61 22.93
C PHE A 103 -9.30 -0.14 21.69
N ARG A 104 -9.15 -1.02 20.71
CA ARG A 104 -8.45 -0.74 19.44
C ARG A 104 -9.25 -1.31 18.28
N GLY A 105 -9.59 -0.45 17.34
CA GLY A 105 -10.31 -0.81 16.12
C GLY A 105 -9.60 -0.29 14.89
N GLY A 106 -9.75 -0.96 13.76
CA GLY A 106 -9.24 -0.47 12.49
C GLY A 106 -9.85 -1.15 11.27
N VAL A 107 -9.89 -0.41 10.17
CA VAL A 107 -10.25 -0.91 8.85
C VAL A 107 -9.24 -0.36 7.85
N ARG A 108 -8.76 -1.24 6.99
CA ARG A 108 -7.83 -0.92 5.91
C ARG A 108 -8.36 -1.51 4.61
N LYS A 109 -8.38 -0.69 3.57
CA LYS A 109 -8.67 -1.10 2.20
C LYS A 109 -7.48 -0.73 1.33
N ARG A 110 -6.87 -1.73 0.70
CA ARG A 110 -5.76 -1.59 -0.24
C ARG A 110 -6.19 -2.16 -1.59
N GLY A 111 -5.88 -1.46 -2.67
CA GLY A 111 -6.00 -1.94 -4.04
C GLY A 111 -4.68 -1.76 -4.76
N GLU A 112 -4.30 -2.73 -5.57
CA GLU A 112 -3.07 -2.73 -6.35
C GLU A 112 -3.41 -3.14 -7.78
N ASN A 113 -3.07 -2.29 -8.73
CA ASN A 113 -3.27 -2.54 -10.15
C ASN A 113 -1.91 -2.73 -10.82
N PHE A 114 -1.83 -3.67 -11.73
CA PHE A 114 -0.71 -3.87 -12.65
C PHE A 114 -1.29 -3.86 -14.06
N ASP A 115 -0.80 -2.93 -14.88
CA ASP A 115 -1.31 -2.67 -16.22
C ASP A 115 -0.16 -2.65 -17.22
N ASP A 116 -0.33 -3.33 -18.35
CA ASP A 116 0.61 -3.25 -19.47
C ASP A 116 0.75 -1.81 -19.98
N VAL A 117 1.97 -1.40 -20.34
CA VAL A 117 2.18 -0.12 -21.04
C VAL A 117 1.52 -0.14 -22.43
N THR A 118 1.54 -1.29 -23.10
CA THR A 118 0.81 -1.50 -24.37
C THR A 118 0.01 -2.79 -24.36
N HIS A 119 -1.17 -2.78 -24.96
CA HIS A 119 -2.04 -3.97 -25.12
C HIS A 119 -1.73 -4.76 -26.40
N ALA A 120 -0.57 -4.52 -27.02
CA ALA A 120 -0.13 -5.29 -28.18
C ALA A 120 0.21 -6.73 -27.76
N PRO A 121 0.18 -7.71 -28.68
CA PRO A 121 0.64 -9.07 -28.38
C PRO A 121 2.10 -9.07 -27.91
N GLY A 122 2.39 -9.84 -26.86
CA GLY A 122 3.75 -10.00 -26.36
C GLY A 122 4.65 -10.69 -27.39
N ILE A 123 5.84 -10.12 -27.62
CA ILE A 123 6.84 -10.63 -28.55
C ILE A 123 8.10 -10.96 -27.75
N ILE A 124 8.51 -12.22 -27.78
CA ILE A 124 9.74 -12.67 -27.13
C ILE A 124 10.68 -13.22 -28.20
N VAL A 125 11.79 -12.53 -28.42
CA VAL A 125 12.86 -13.00 -29.29
C VAL A 125 14.05 -13.39 -28.42
N LEU A 126 14.18 -14.70 -28.19
CA LEU A 126 15.14 -15.28 -27.24
C LEU A 126 16.56 -14.76 -27.48
N GLY A 127 17.12 -14.12 -26.46
CA GLY A 127 18.47 -13.56 -26.48
C GLY A 127 18.63 -12.23 -27.23
N PHE A 128 17.53 -11.61 -27.68
CA PHE A 128 17.57 -10.35 -28.42
C PHE A 128 16.69 -9.26 -27.81
N PHE A 129 15.39 -9.50 -27.63
CA PHE A 129 14.47 -8.52 -27.02
C PHE A 129 13.12 -9.10 -26.57
N TYR A 130 12.47 -8.37 -25.67
CA TYR A 130 11.06 -8.50 -25.30
C TYR A 130 10.32 -7.24 -25.76
N GLY A 131 9.31 -7.40 -26.62
CA GLY A 131 8.55 -6.29 -27.24
C GLY A 131 7.04 -6.55 -27.22
N GLY A 132 6.26 -5.64 -27.80
CA GLY A 132 4.79 -5.67 -27.65
C GLY A 132 4.37 -5.54 -26.18
N GLY A 133 3.20 -6.04 -25.79
CA GLY A 133 2.68 -5.91 -24.41
C GLY A 133 3.22 -6.97 -23.46
N ALA A 134 3.39 -6.61 -22.18
CA ALA A 134 3.90 -7.51 -21.14
C ALA A 134 2.94 -8.69 -20.83
N GLN A 135 1.68 -8.60 -21.28
CA GLN A 135 0.61 -9.58 -21.04
C GLN A 135 0.28 -9.69 -19.55
N VAL A 136 0.37 -8.55 -18.85
CA VAL A 136 0.02 -8.39 -17.44
C VAL A 136 -1.07 -7.34 -17.33
N SER A 137 -2.29 -7.80 -17.06
CA SER A 137 -3.34 -6.95 -16.53
C SER A 137 -4.01 -7.66 -15.36
N ARG A 138 -3.79 -7.13 -14.16
CA ARG A 138 -4.41 -7.68 -12.96
C ARG A 138 -4.69 -6.61 -11.93
N ARG A 139 -5.77 -6.84 -11.21
CA ARG A 139 -6.22 -6.01 -10.10
C ARG A 139 -6.36 -6.84 -8.85
N GLU A 140 -5.65 -6.43 -7.82
CA GLU A 140 -5.65 -7.06 -6.51
C GLU A 140 -6.26 -6.10 -5.48
N GLY A 141 -6.97 -6.67 -4.51
CA GLY A 141 -7.62 -5.92 -3.45
C GLY A 141 -7.59 -6.68 -2.13
N ASP A 142 -7.33 -5.96 -1.05
CA ASP A 142 -7.35 -6.49 0.32
C ASP A 142 -8.13 -5.54 1.21
N THR A 143 -9.14 -6.07 1.88
CA THR A 143 -9.83 -5.39 2.98
C THR A 143 -9.57 -6.13 4.27
N THR A 144 -8.92 -5.47 5.22
CA THR A 144 -8.66 -6.00 6.56
C THR A 144 -9.42 -5.16 7.59
N ALA A 145 -10.09 -5.82 8.52
CA ALA A 145 -10.61 -5.17 9.72
C ALA A 145 -9.97 -5.80 10.96
N ASN A 146 -9.80 -5.02 12.03
CA ASN A 146 -9.29 -5.52 13.30
C ASN A 146 -10.02 -4.86 14.46
N VAL A 147 -10.31 -5.65 15.50
CA VAL A 147 -10.89 -5.19 16.75
C VAL A 147 -10.21 -5.93 17.89
N GLU A 148 -9.83 -5.21 18.93
CA GLU A 148 -9.19 -5.74 20.14
C GLU A 148 -9.65 -4.93 21.35
N ASP A 149 -9.95 -5.62 22.44
CA ASP A 149 -10.28 -5.03 23.73
C ASP A 149 -9.48 -5.73 24.83
N ILE A 150 -8.76 -4.95 25.63
CA ILE A 150 -7.94 -5.45 26.72
C ILE A 150 -8.21 -4.66 27.99
N ALA A 151 -8.49 -5.38 29.07
CA ALA A 151 -8.66 -4.86 30.41
C ALA A 151 -7.49 -5.27 31.31
N SER A 152 -7.06 -4.34 32.17
CA SER A 152 -6.00 -4.55 33.16
C SER A 152 -6.48 -4.10 34.53
N TRP A 153 -6.38 -4.96 35.53
CA TRP A 153 -6.78 -4.69 36.91
C TRP A 153 -5.58 -4.85 37.85
N SER A 154 -5.22 -3.79 38.56
CA SER A 154 -4.18 -3.78 39.59
C SER A 154 -4.78 -4.05 40.98
N LEU A 155 -4.33 -5.12 41.60
CA LEU A 155 -4.71 -5.59 42.94
C LEU A 155 -3.46 -5.54 43.84
N ALA A 156 -3.27 -4.44 44.57
CA ALA A 156 -2.08 -4.18 45.39
C ALA A 156 -0.77 -4.34 44.60
N LYS A 157 -0.01 -5.43 44.84
CA LYS A 157 1.27 -5.74 44.16
C LYS A 157 1.10 -6.60 42.91
N HIS A 158 -0.13 -7.02 42.58
CA HIS A 158 -0.43 -7.90 41.46
C HIS A 158 -1.21 -7.15 40.38
N THR A 159 -1.05 -7.56 39.12
CA THR A 159 -1.86 -7.05 38.00
C THR A 159 -2.39 -8.23 37.19
N LEU A 160 -3.70 -8.25 36.99
CA LEU A 160 -4.39 -9.19 36.11
C LEU A 160 -4.70 -8.50 34.79
N ARG A 161 -4.43 -9.16 33.66
CA ARG A 161 -4.77 -8.64 32.32
C ARG A 161 -5.55 -9.71 31.56
N PHE A 162 -6.65 -9.31 30.94
CA PHE A 162 -7.51 -10.18 30.15
C PHE A 162 -8.12 -9.40 28.99
N GLY A 163 -8.42 -10.09 27.89
CA GLY A 163 -8.90 -9.44 26.68
C GLY A 163 -9.00 -10.41 25.51
N GLY A 164 -9.40 -9.89 24.36
CA GLY A 164 -9.55 -10.64 23.13
C GLY A 164 -9.58 -9.75 21.91
N GLY A 165 -9.40 -10.35 20.74
CA GLY A 165 -9.43 -9.62 19.49
C GLY A 165 -9.63 -10.52 18.28
N THR A 166 -9.96 -9.90 17.16
CA THR A 166 -10.13 -10.56 15.85
C THR A 166 -9.56 -9.70 14.74
N ARG A 167 -9.15 -10.33 13.65
CA ARG A 167 -8.60 -9.67 12.47
C ARG A 167 -9.04 -10.36 11.18
N PRO A 168 -10.32 -10.24 10.77
CA PRO A 168 -10.75 -10.76 9.47
C PRO A 168 -10.04 -10.06 8.30
N ARG A 169 -9.75 -10.83 7.26
CA ARG A 169 -9.11 -10.36 6.02
C ARG A 169 -9.87 -10.91 4.82
N TYR A 170 -10.19 -10.04 3.87
CA TYR A 170 -10.86 -10.38 2.62
C TYR A 170 -9.95 -10.02 1.46
N LEU A 171 -9.70 -10.99 0.60
CA LEU A 171 -8.85 -10.86 -0.58
C LEU A 171 -9.71 -10.95 -1.84
N SER A 172 -9.44 -10.10 -2.81
CA SER A 172 -10.01 -10.15 -4.16
C SER A 172 -8.89 -10.04 -5.18
N MET A 173 -8.92 -10.88 -6.21
CA MET A 173 -7.99 -10.84 -7.33
C MET A 173 -8.81 -11.00 -8.61
N VAL A 174 -8.57 -10.13 -9.58
CA VAL A 174 -9.22 -10.15 -10.90
C VAL A 174 -8.12 -10.03 -11.93
N ASN A 175 -8.07 -10.97 -12.87
CA ASN A 175 -7.23 -10.85 -14.06
C ASN A 175 -8.08 -10.22 -15.15
N GLU A 176 -7.56 -9.19 -15.80
CA GLU A 176 -8.21 -8.60 -16.97
C GLU A 176 -7.55 -9.25 -18.21
N THR A 177 -8.39 -9.76 -19.12
CA THR A 177 -7.98 -10.51 -20.32
C THR A 177 -7.95 -9.64 -21.55
#